data_AF-A0A2E6SYZ7-F1
#
_entry.id   AF-A0A2E6SYZ7-F1
#
_cell.length_a   1.000
_cell.length_b   1.000
_cell.length_c   1.000
_cell.angle_alpha   90.00
_cell.angle_beta   90.00
_cell.angle_gamma   90.00
#
_symmetry.space_group_name_H-M   'P 1'
#
loop_
_entity.id
_entity.type
_entity.pdbx_description
1 polymer ?
#
loop_
_entity_poly.entity_id
_entity_poly.type
_entity_poly.pdbx_seq_one_letter_code
_entity_poly.pdbx_strand_id
1 'polypeptide(L)'
;MLKSIYNLLRYFRFYYKLFHDFRRTERYYSELLEEIKPFFPNWNQLIDSENQKRMRDYVRIQTMWTAGFCLLRGDRIQDNELKAIVNISALAPLYDDFFDKVNLPGQKIQSLVNHPLTYVAETEIERLFSEFSSRIQKYVQDIPLYLTQAQRVFEAQLESKRLVSTKPLPWREIKRIGFEKGASTVFCMCNMLNKKPTKEEEVFLYQLGGVAQYLDDLFDVREDFLEGRQTLANPIVAVDKKKKSFKKEVLLFKKLLASANYKESHKKAFLFPVNYIIAATFLTLERYEVLEERTKGVFEIEQYSRKELVVDMDLYSNRWKAFKCSSNL
;
A
#
# COMPACT_ATOMS: atom_id res chain seq x y z
N MET A 1 -0.96 -30.19 5.37
CA MET A 1 -1.81 -29.73 6.49
C MET A 1 -1.00 -29.53 7.78
N LEU A 2 -0.21 -30.54 8.21
CA LEU A 2 0.66 -30.48 9.41
C LEU A 2 1.63 -29.27 9.43
N LYS A 3 2.30 -28.95 8.32
CA LYS A 3 3.23 -27.80 8.23
C LYS A 3 2.54 -26.45 8.50
N SER A 4 1.30 -26.27 8.03
CA SER A 4 0.51 -25.05 8.26
C SER A 4 0.06 -24.92 9.71
N ILE A 5 -0.34 -26.02 10.36
CA ILE A 5 -0.70 -26.05 11.78
C ILE A 5 0.52 -25.77 12.65
N TYR A 6 1.66 -26.37 12.32
CA TYR A 6 2.93 -26.11 12.98
C TYR A 6 3.35 -24.64 12.87
N ASN A 7 3.24 -24.03 11.68
CA ASN A 7 3.52 -22.61 11.49
C ASN A 7 2.52 -21.72 12.24
N LEU A 8 1.24 -22.10 12.28
CA LEU A 8 0.22 -21.37 13.05
C LEU A 8 0.58 -21.34 14.54
N LEU A 9 0.94 -22.49 15.12
CA LEU A 9 1.36 -22.59 16.52
C LEU A 9 2.68 -21.85 16.77
N ARG A 10 3.67 -22.02 15.89
CA ARG A 10 4.99 -21.37 15.97
C ARG A 10 4.89 -19.85 15.97
N TYR A 11 4.00 -19.30 15.15
CA TYR A 11 3.82 -17.86 15.00
C TYR A 11 2.58 -17.33 15.73
N PHE A 12 1.90 -18.14 16.55
CA PHE A 12 0.66 -17.79 17.27
C PHE A 12 0.77 -16.45 17.99
N ARG A 13 1.90 -16.22 18.68
CA ARG A 13 2.18 -14.97 19.36
C ARG A 13 2.14 -13.76 18.41
N PHE A 14 2.66 -13.88 17.19
CA PHE A 14 2.60 -12.80 16.20
C PHE A 14 1.20 -12.59 15.63
N TYR A 15 0.42 -13.65 15.41
CA TYR A 15 -1.00 -13.49 15.03
C TYR A 15 -1.78 -12.74 16.10
N TYR A 16 -1.61 -13.14 17.36
CA TYR A 16 -2.29 -12.48 18.47
C TYR A 16 -1.92 -11.00 18.55
N LYS A 17 -0.63 -10.67 18.38
CA LYS A 17 -0.16 -9.29 18.33
C LYS A 17 -0.79 -8.51 17.16
N LEU A 18 -0.67 -9.01 15.93
CA LEU A 18 -1.27 -8.38 14.75
C LEU A 18 -2.78 -8.20 14.89
N PHE A 19 -3.48 -9.24 15.34
CA PHE A 19 -4.93 -9.21 15.56
C PHE A 19 -5.34 -8.11 16.56
N HIS A 20 -4.58 -7.95 17.64
CA HIS A 20 -4.83 -6.89 18.60
C HIS A 20 -4.60 -5.49 18.00
N ASP A 21 -3.55 -5.31 17.20
CA ASP A 21 -3.28 -4.04 16.50
C ASP A 21 -4.36 -3.72 15.46
N PHE A 22 -4.81 -4.72 14.72
CA PHE A 22 -5.97 -4.60 13.83
C PHE A 22 -7.24 -4.18 14.57
N ARG A 23 -7.56 -4.80 15.71
CA ARG A 23 -8.74 -4.43 16.50
C ARG A 23 -8.65 -3.00 17.04
N ARG A 24 -7.48 -2.57 17.51
CA ARG A 24 -7.26 -1.18 17.95
C ARG A 24 -7.45 -0.20 16.80
N THR A 25 -6.91 -0.54 15.63
CA THR A 25 -6.98 0.27 14.42
C THR A 25 -8.42 0.39 13.91
N GLU A 26 -9.15 -0.72 13.77
CA GLU A 26 -10.56 -0.69 13.33
C GLU A 26 -11.44 0.08 14.32
N ARG A 27 -11.20 -0.07 15.63
CA ARG A 27 -11.92 0.71 16.65
C ARG A 27 -11.67 2.20 16.46
N TYR A 28 -10.41 2.61 16.39
CA TYR A 28 -10.06 4.02 16.23
C TYR A 28 -10.56 4.59 14.89
N TYR A 29 -10.51 3.80 13.80
CA TYR A 29 -11.08 4.20 12.51
C TYR A 29 -12.59 4.48 12.60
N SER A 30 -13.35 3.60 13.27
CA SER A 30 -14.78 3.84 13.50
C SER A 30 -15.04 5.07 14.36
N GLU A 31 -14.30 5.23 15.46
CA GLU A 31 -14.41 6.40 16.33
C GLU A 31 -14.07 7.70 15.57
N LEU A 32 -13.00 7.67 14.76
CA LEU A 32 -12.56 8.80 13.94
C LEU A 32 -13.66 9.24 12.95
N LEU A 33 -14.28 8.30 12.23
CA LEU A 33 -15.33 8.65 11.28
C LEU A 33 -16.57 9.23 11.96
N GLU A 34 -16.99 8.67 13.11
CA GLU A 34 -18.12 9.22 13.88
C GLU A 34 -17.79 10.59 14.48
N GLU A 35 -16.54 10.82 14.90
CA GLU A 35 -16.08 12.11 15.41
C GLU A 35 -16.10 13.20 14.33
N ILE A 36 -15.67 12.89 13.11
CA ILE A 36 -15.55 13.91 12.05
C ILE A 36 -16.86 14.15 11.30
N LYS A 37 -17.73 13.14 11.20
CA LYS A 37 -18.99 13.19 10.45
C LYS A 37 -19.85 14.44 10.71
N PRO A 38 -20.05 14.92 11.95
CA PRO A 38 -20.85 16.11 12.23
C PRO A 38 -20.33 17.41 11.58
N PHE A 39 -19.05 17.46 11.17
CA PHE A 39 -18.47 18.66 10.57
C PHE A 39 -18.74 18.78 9.06
N PHE A 40 -19.30 17.75 8.43
CA PHE A 40 -19.52 17.65 6.98
C PHE A 40 -21.01 17.43 6.65
N PRO A 41 -21.74 18.48 6.24
CA PRO A 41 -23.18 18.38 5.94
C PRO A 41 -23.53 17.33 4.88
N ASN A 42 -22.63 17.10 3.91
CA ASN A 42 -22.81 16.15 2.82
C ASN A 42 -22.08 14.82 3.06
N TRP A 43 -21.92 14.41 4.33
CA TRP A 43 -21.15 13.21 4.70
C TRP A 43 -21.46 11.97 3.87
N ASN A 44 -22.74 11.66 3.64
CA ASN A 44 -23.13 10.44 2.92
C ASN A 44 -22.78 10.48 1.42
N GLN A 45 -22.55 11.66 0.86
CA GLN A 45 -22.04 11.81 -0.51
C GLN A 45 -20.51 11.79 -0.53
N LEU A 46 -19.88 12.35 0.51
CA LEU A 46 -18.43 12.43 0.64
C LEU A 46 -17.80 11.07 0.96
N ILE A 47 -18.42 10.34 1.90
CA ILE A 47 -18.04 9.01 2.37
C ILE A 47 -19.22 8.06 2.14
N ASP A 48 -19.42 7.72 0.86
CA ASP A 48 -20.34 6.64 0.49
C ASP A 48 -19.78 5.26 0.87
N SER A 49 -20.55 4.20 0.61
CA SER A 49 -20.15 2.83 0.98
C SER A 49 -18.89 2.35 0.25
N GLU A 50 -18.64 2.83 -0.97
CA GLU A 50 -17.47 2.45 -1.75
C GLU A 50 -16.20 3.15 -1.22
N ASN A 51 -16.27 4.46 -1.01
CA ASN A 51 -15.18 5.24 -0.42
C ASN A 51 -14.87 4.79 1.00
N GLN A 52 -15.90 4.51 1.82
CA GLN A 52 -15.69 3.99 3.17
C GLN A 52 -15.04 2.60 3.16
N LYS A 53 -15.40 1.74 2.20
CA LYS A 53 -14.74 0.44 2.01
C LYS A 53 -13.28 0.63 1.64
N ARG A 54 -12.99 1.49 0.65
CA ARG A 54 -11.63 1.78 0.19
C ARG A 54 -10.76 2.34 1.30
N MET A 55 -11.25 3.34 2.05
CA MET A 55 -10.55 3.86 3.24
C MET A 55 -10.23 2.76 4.25
N ARG A 56 -11.20 1.89 4.55
CA ARG A 56 -11.00 0.78 5.48
C ARG A 56 -9.96 -0.23 4.96
N ASP A 57 -9.97 -0.52 3.66
CA ASP A 57 -9.01 -1.45 3.05
C ASP A 57 -7.58 -0.87 3.09
N TYR A 58 -7.42 0.43 2.83
CA TYR A 58 -6.16 1.16 3.04
C TYR A 58 -5.69 1.07 4.50
N VAL A 59 -6.59 1.33 5.46
CA VAL A 59 -6.31 1.23 6.91
C VAL A 59 -5.80 -0.18 7.26
N ARG A 60 -6.43 -1.23 6.74
CA ARG A 60 -6.03 -2.62 7.01
C ARG A 60 -4.65 -2.94 6.44
N ILE A 61 -4.40 -2.62 5.18
CA ILE A 61 -3.13 -2.91 4.51
C ILE A 61 -1.98 -2.12 5.15
N GLN A 62 -2.16 -0.82 5.40
CA GLN A 62 -1.13 -0.01 6.05
C GLN A 62 -0.88 -0.44 7.51
N THR A 63 -1.89 -0.95 8.21
CA THR A 63 -1.70 -1.57 9.53
C THR A 63 -0.82 -2.83 9.45
N MET A 64 -0.96 -3.66 8.41
CA MET A 64 -0.08 -4.82 8.22
C MET A 64 1.38 -4.41 8.05
N TRP A 65 1.63 -3.40 7.21
CA TRP A 65 2.97 -2.89 6.95
C TRP A 65 3.60 -2.30 8.22
N THR A 66 2.88 -1.40 8.88
CA THR A 66 3.39 -0.64 10.03
C THR A 66 3.55 -1.52 11.26
N ALA A 67 2.61 -2.44 11.54
CA ALA A 67 2.80 -3.44 12.58
C ALA A 67 3.99 -4.36 12.26
N GLY A 68 4.20 -4.68 10.98
CA GLY A 68 5.41 -5.35 10.50
C GLY A 68 6.69 -4.59 10.87
N PHE A 69 6.76 -3.30 10.58
CA PHE A 69 7.94 -2.46 10.92
C PHE A 69 8.19 -2.42 12.44
N CYS A 70 7.13 -2.29 13.25
CA CYS A 70 7.26 -2.36 14.70
C CYS A 70 7.80 -3.72 15.16
N LEU A 71 7.29 -4.83 14.60
CA LEU A 71 7.78 -6.17 14.90
C LEU A 71 9.25 -6.38 14.50
N LEU A 72 9.69 -5.78 13.38
CA LEU A 72 11.10 -5.82 12.96
C LEU A 72 12.02 -5.17 14.02
N ARG A 73 11.56 -4.07 14.62
CA ARG A 73 12.26 -3.35 15.68
C ARG A 73 12.13 -4.01 17.06
N GLY A 74 11.32 -5.06 17.18
CA GLY A 74 11.05 -5.75 18.44
C GLY A 74 9.97 -5.07 19.30
N ASP A 75 9.27 -4.09 18.73
CA ASP A 75 8.30 -3.23 19.41
C ASP A 75 6.85 -3.56 19.00
N ARG A 76 5.91 -2.72 19.46
CA ARG A 76 4.50 -2.69 19.07
C ARG A 76 4.12 -1.27 18.67
N ILE A 77 3.07 -1.16 17.87
CA ILE A 77 2.51 0.13 17.49
C ILE A 77 1.98 0.86 18.74
N GLN A 78 2.53 2.04 18.99
CA GLN A 78 2.12 2.94 20.06
C GLN A 78 0.81 3.63 19.69
N ASP A 79 0.12 4.21 20.69
CA ASP A 79 -1.17 4.86 20.45
C ASP A 79 -1.08 6.04 19.49
N ASN A 80 -0.04 6.88 19.63
CA ASN A 80 0.14 8.02 18.72
C ASN A 80 0.47 7.55 17.29
N GLU A 81 1.35 6.55 17.13
CA GLU A 81 1.68 5.94 15.84
C GLU A 81 0.44 5.37 15.17
N LEU A 82 -0.38 4.61 15.91
CA LEU A 82 -1.63 4.04 15.40
C LEU A 82 -2.58 5.13 14.90
N LYS A 83 -2.78 6.19 15.69
CA LYS A 83 -3.64 7.29 15.30
C LYS A 83 -3.12 8.00 14.05
N ALA A 84 -1.81 8.24 13.98
CA ALA A 84 -1.19 8.82 12.80
C ALA A 84 -1.43 7.93 11.55
N ILE A 85 -1.15 6.62 11.67
CA ILE A 85 -1.33 5.66 10.58
C ILE A 85 -2.78 5.59 10.12
N VAL A 86 -3.76 5.51 11.02
CA VAL A 86 -5.17 5.49 10.62
C VAL A 86 -5.58 6.74 9.86
N ASN A 87 -5.13 7.93 10.30
CA ASN A 87 -5.47 9.17 9.61
C ASN A 87 -4.83 9.24 8.21
N ILE A 88 -3.56 8.85 8.04
CA ILE A 88 -2.94 8.84 6.70
C ILE A 88 -3.53 7.77 5.79
N SER A 89 -3.92 6.61 6.33
CA SER A 89 -4.59 5.56 5.57
C SER A 89 -5.96 6.00 5.07
N ALA A 90 -6.74 6.70 5.90
CA ALA A 90 -8.04 7.23 5.51
C ALA A 90 -7.91 8.41 4.52
N LEU A 91 -6.83 9.18 4.62
CA LEU A 91 -6.51 10.29 3.71
C LEU A 91 -6.03 9.80 2.33
N ALA A 92 -5.26 8.71 2.26
CA ALA A 92 -4.64 8.20 1.03
C ALA A 92 -5.61 8.04 -0.17
N PRO A 93 -6.80 7.42 -0.05
CA PRO A 93 -7.71 7.32 -1.19
C PRO A 93 -8.29 8.67 -1.64
N LEU A 94 -8.41 9.66 -0.75
CA LEU A 94 -8.79 11.03 -1.14
C LEU A 94 -7.65 11.69 -1.93
N TYR A 95 -6.42 11.44 -1.49
CA TYR A 95 -5.22 11.93 -2.15
C TYR A 95 -5.13 11.40 -3.59
N ASP A 96 -5.29 10.10 -3.81
CA ASP A 96 -5.29 9.51 -5.15
C ASP A 96 -6.39 10.13 -6.03
N ASP A 97 -7.59 10.33 -5.48
CA ASP A 97 -8.71 10.92 -6.22
C ASP A 97 -8.40 12.36 -6.69
N PHE A 98 -7.56 13.11 -5.98
CA PHE A 98 -7.09 14.42 -6.45
C PHE A 98 -6.26 14.34 -7.73
N PHE A 99 -5.50 13.26 -7.92
CA PHE A 99 -4.71 13.05 -9.13
C PHE A 99 -5.53 12.43 -10.26
N ASP A 100 -6.30 11.40 -9.95
CA ASP A 100 -6.86 10.51 -10.96
C ASP A 100 -8.31 10.85 -11.35
N LYS A 101 -9.13 11.35 -10.40
CA LYS A 101 -10.56 11.63 -10.66
C LYS A 101 -10.88 13.12 -10.79
N VAL A 102 -10.41 13.92 -9.84
CA VAL A 102 -10.68 15.36 -9.77
C VAL A 102 -9.71 16.14 -10.66
N ASN A 103 -8.53 15.57 -10.92
CA ASN A 103 -7.42 16.19 -11.64
C ASN A 103 -7.14 17.62 -11.14
N LEU A 104 -7.02 17.77 -9.81
CA LEU A 104 -6.70 19.04 -9.17
C LEU A 104 -5.34 19.56 -9.69
N PRO A 105 -5.18 20.88 -9.87
CA PRO A 105 -3.88 21.46 -10.22
C PRO A 105 -2.81 21.07 -9.22
N GLY A 106 -1.63 20.66 -9.70
CA GLY A 106 -0.54 20.20 -8.84
C GLY A 106 -0.16 21.20 -7.74
N GLN A 107 -0.26 22.51 -8.01
CA GLN A 107 -0.02 23.57 -7.02
C GLN A 107 -1.03 23.55 -5.86
N LYS A 108 -2.30 23.25 -6.13
CA LYS A 108 -3.32 23.09 -5.07
C LYS A 108 -3.04 21.87 -4.21
N ILE A 109 -2.74 20.74 -4.84
CA ILE A 109 -2.37 19.50 -4.14
C ILE A 109 -1.13 19.72 -3.27
N GLN A 110 -0.10 20.38 -3.81
CA GLN A 110 1.11 20.71 -3.06
C GLN A 110 0.80 21.59 -1.84
N SER A 111 -0.10 22.55 -1.98
CA SER A 111 -0.50 23.44 -0.89
C SER A 111 -1.29 22.70 0.20
N LEU A 112 -2.19 21.78 -0.18
CA LEU A 112 -2.89 20.87 0.73
C LEU A 112 -1.93 19.97 1.52
N VAL A 113 -0.88 19.46 0.87
CA VAL A 113 0.11 18.58 1.51
C VAL A 113 1.04 19.35 2.46
N ASN A 114 1.58 20.48 2.02
CA ASN A 114 2.63 21.20 2.76
C ASN A 114 2.11 22.20 3.78
N HIS A 115 0.91 22.74 3.55
CA HIS A 115 0.33 23.80 4.36
C HIS A 115 -1.12 23.50 4.79
N PRO A 116 -1.44 22.28 5.27
CA PRO A 116 -2.82 21.86 5.52
C PRO A 116 -3.52 22.71 6.59
N LEU A 117 -2.77 23.32 7.52
CA LEU A 117 -3.33 24.14 8.60
C LEU A 117 -3.68 25.56 8.16
N THR A 118 -3.07 26.06 7.08
CA THR A 118 -3.28 27.42 6.57
C THR A 118 -3.96 27.44 5.20
N TYR A 119 -4.10 26.28 4.56
CA TYR A 119 -4.81 26.15 3.30
C TYR A 119 -6.31 26.38 3.49
N VAL A 120 -6.88 27.25 2.65
CA VAL A 120 -8.32 27.52 2.64
C VAL A 120 -8.97 26.55 1.66
N ALA A 121 -9.66 25.54 2.20
CA ALA A 121 -10.35 24.54 1.39
C ALA A 121 -11.50 25.15 0.59
N GLU A 122 -11.55 24.87 -0.71
CA GLU A 122 -12.62 25.33 -1.60
C GLU A 122 -13.76 24.32 -1.72
N THR A 123 -13.49 23.06 -1.38
CA THR A 123 -14.45 21.94 -1.47
C THR A 123 -14.50 21.14 -0.17
N GLU A 124 -15.60 20.42 0.07
CA GLU A 124 -15.75 19.57 1.27
C GLU A 124 -14.71 18.43 1.29
N ILE A 125 -14.28 17.93 0.13
CA ILE A 125 -13.24 16.90 0.05
C ILE A 125 -11.85 17.45 0.40
N GLU A 126 -11.54 18.68 -0.01
CA GLU A 126 -10.32 19.39 0.42
C GLU A 126 -10.34 19.64 1.94
N ARG A 127 -11.51 20.02 2.49
CA ARG A 127 -11.67 20.22 3.93
C ARG A 127 -11.51 18.93 4.71
N LEU A 128 -12.04 17.81 4.21
CA LEU A 128 -11.85 16.48 4.81
C LEU A 128 -10.38 16.04 4.76
N PHE A 129 -9.70 16.29 3.64
CA PHE A 129 -8.27 16.05 3.51
C PHE A 129 -7.48 16.85 4.56
N SER A 130 -7.76 18.14 4.71
CA SER A 130 -7.11 19.00 5.71
C SER A 130 -7.38 18.54 7.15
N GLU A 131 -8.58 18.04 7.45
CA GLU A 131 -8.92 17.49 8.77
C GLU A 131 -8.05 16.27 9.12
N PHE A 132 -7.95 15.29 8.22
CA PHE A 132 -7.06 14.14 8.44
C PHE A 132 -5.59 14.57 8.50
N SER A 133 -5.15 15.48 7.63
CA SER A 133 -3.77 15.98 7.61
C SER A 133 -3.38 16.69 8.91
N SER A 134 -4.27 17.54 9.44
CA SER A 134 -4.11 18.20 10.73
C SER A 134 -3.99 17.18 11.88
N ARG A 135 -4.82 16.13 11.87
CA ARG A 135 -4.74 15.05 12.86
C ARG A 135 -3.42 14.30 12.79
N ILE A 136 -2.88 14.02 11.61
CA ILE A 136 -1.55 13.40 11.48
C ILE A 136 -0.50 14.24 12.20
N GLN A 137 -0.48 15.56 11.96
CA GLN A 137 0.48 16.47 12.59
C GLN A 137 0.38 16.51 14.13
N LYS A 138 -0.81 16.24 14.70
CA LYS A 138 -1.00 16.14 16.15
C LYS A 138 -0.35 14.89 16.75
N TYR A 139 -0.14 13.83 15.96
CA TYR A 139 0.28 12.52 16.47
C TYR A 139 1.71 12.12 16.09
N VAL A 140 2.26 12.66 15.00
CA VAL A 140 3.66 12.46 14.63
C VAL A 140 4.60 13.22 15.57
N GLN A 141 5.74 12.62 15.91
CA GLN A 141 6.72 13.26 16.80
C GLN A 141 7.61 14.29 16.08
N ASP A 142 7.88 14.09 14.78
CA ASP A 142 8.75 14.95 13.98
C ASP A 142 7.97 15.48 12.78
N ILE A 143 7.25 16.60 12.99
CA ILE A 143 6.43 17.25 11.97
C ILE A 143 7.27 17.67 10.75
N PRO A 144 8.45 18.33 10.90
CA PRO A 144 9.28 18.68 9.75
C PRO A 144 9.69 17.49 8.89
N LEU A 145 10.08 16.37 9.52
CA LEU A 145 10.41 15.15 8.79
C LEU A 145 9.19 14.57 8.09
N TYR A 146 8.03 14.51 8.76
CA TYR A 146 6.79 14.07 8.15
C TYR A 146 6.45 14.89 6.90
N LEU A 147 6.47 16.22 6.99
CA LEU A 147 6.19 17.11 5.85
C LEU A 147 7.19 16.92 4.71
N THR A 148 8.48 16.71 5.03
CA THR A 148 9.49 16.39 4.02
C THR A 148 9.17 15.09 3.27
N GLN A 149 8.69 14.06 3.97
CA GLN A 149 8.31 12.80 3.31
C GLN A 149 6.99 12.90 2.56
N ALA A 150 6.02 13.64 3.09
CA ALA A 150 4.76 13.93 2.39
C ALA A 150 5.03 14.66 1.06
N GLN A 151 5.96 15.63 1.05
CA GLN A 151 6.42 16.30 -0.16
C GLN A 151 7.07 15.33 -1.16
N ARG A 152 7.86 14.35 -0.69
CA ARG A 152 8.44 13.31 -1.57
C ARG A 152 7.39 12.41 -2.18
N VAL A 153 6.36 12.03 -1.42
CA VAL A 153 5.21 11.28 -1.95
C VAL A 153 4.50 12.11 -3.03
N PHE A 154 4.34 13.41 -2.80
CA PHE A 154 3.78 14.33 -3.80
C PHE A 154 4.60 14.39 -5.08
N GLU A 155 5.92 14.60 -4.98
CA GLU A 155 6.81 14.64 -6.14
C GLU A 155 6.79 13.33 -6.92
N ALA A 156 6.82 12.19 -6.22
CA ALA A 156 6.78 10.88 -6.86
C ALA A 156 5.43 10.59 -7.55
N GLN A 157 4.32 11.00 -6.93
CA GLN A 157 2.98 10.89 -7.53
C GLN A 157 2.87 11.80 -8.76
N LEU A 158 3.36 13.04 -8.69
CA LEU A 158 3.38 13.97 -9.82
C LEU A 158 4.20 13.43 -10.99
N GLU A 159 5.38 12.88 -10.71
CA GLU A 159 6.25 12.25 -11.69
C GLU A 159 5.57 11.03 -12.36
N SER A 160 4.79 10.25 -11.59
CA SER A 160 4.06 9.10 -12.13
C SER A 160 3.03 9.44 -13.20
N LYS A 161 2.58 10.71 -13.30
CA LYS A 161 1.73 11.15 -14.42
C LYS A 161 2.41 10.94 -15.78
N ARG A 162 3.75 10.93 -15.84
CA ARG A 162 4.51 10.62 -17.07
C ARG A 162 4.27 9.20 -17.58
N LEU A 163 3.82 8.28 -16.72
CA LEU A 163 3.50 6.90 -17.09
C LEU A 163 2.21 6.81 -17.93
N VAL A 164 1.35 7.83 -17.89
CA VAL A 164 0.20 7.99 -18.79
C VAL A 164 0.71 8.68 -20.04
N SER A 165 1.12 7.90 -21.03
CA SER A 165 1.67 8.42 -22.28
C SER A 165 1.44 7.48 -23.44
N THR A 166 1.16 8.05 -24.61
CA THR A 166 1.08 7.31 -25.88
C THR A 166 2.46 6.86 -26.38
N LYS A 167 3.56 7.41 -25.85
CA LYS A 167 4.93 7.02 -26.20
C LYS A 167 5.44 5.98 -25.19
N PRO A 168 5.85 4.78 -25.63
CA PRO A 168 6.45 3.79 -24.74
C PRO A 168 7.70 4.34 -24.05
N LEU A 169 7.73 4.27 -22.72
CA LEU A 169 8.90 4.58 -21.91
C LEU A 169 9.81 3.35 -21.81
N PRO A 170 11.14 3.53 -21.73
CA PRO A 170 12.05 2.43 -21.44
C PRO A 170 11.68 1.77 -20.10
N TRP A 171 11.72 0.44 -20.04
CA TRP A 171 11.40 -0.32 -18.82
C TRP A 171 12.16 0.16 -17.57
N ARG A 172 13.43 0.57 -17.74
CA ARG A 172 14.23 1.13 -16.64
C ARG A 172 13.61 2.39 -16.03
N GLU A 173 12.99 3.23 -16.86
CA GLU A 173 12.33 4.45 -16.43
C GLU A 173 11.00 4.15 -15.74
N ILE A 174 10.17 3.26 -16.31
CA ILE A 174 8.94 2.76 -15.67
C ILE A 174 9.26 2.21 -14.29
N LYS A 175 10.30 1.35 -14.21
CA LYS A 175 10.75 0.77 -12.95
C LYS A 175 11.21 1.82 -11.96
N ARG A 176 12.02 2.80 -12.39
CA ARG A 176 12.49 3.89 -11.52
C ARG A 176 11.30 4.65 -10.94
N ILE A 177 10.38 5.12 -11.78
CA ILE A 177 9.22 5.91 -11.35
C ILE A 177 8.34 5.11 -10.38
N GLY A 178 8.03 3.86 -10.70
CA GLY A 178 7.24 3.00 -9.80
C GLY A 178 7.96 2.73 -8.47
N PHE A 179 9.27 2.49 -8.50
CA PHE A 179 10.03 2.25 -7.27
C PHE A 179 10.14 3.49 -6.39
N GLU A 180 10.36 4.68 -6.97
CA GLU A 180 10.36 5.93 -6.20
C GLU A 180 8.99 6.22 -5.58
N LYS A 181 7.90 5.99 -6.33
CA LYS A 181 6.52 6.11 -5.81
C LYS A 181 6.31 5.19 -4.62
N GLY A 182 6.55 3.89 -4.77
CA GLY A 182 6.37 2.95 -3.66
C GLY A 182 7.30 3.19 -2.47
N ALA A 183 8.58 3.52 -2.72
CA ALA A 183 9.57 3.79 -1.67
C ALA A 183 9.23 5.06 -0.87
N SER A 184 8.82 6.14 -1.53
CA SER A 184 8.42 7.37 -0.87
C SER A 184 7.24 7.14 0.09
N THR A 185 6.24 6.34 -0.31
CA THR A 185 5.11 5.96 0.55
C THR A 185 5.56 5.12 1.75
N VAL A 186 6.42 4.12 1.53
CA VAL A 186 6.96 3.29 2.62
C VAL A 186 7.78 4.13 3.60
N PHE A 187 8.62 5.04 3.11
CA PHE A 187 9.37 5.95 3.97
C PHE A 187 8.46 6.90 4.73
N CYS A 188 7.42 7.43 4.11
CA CYS A 188 6.43 8.26 4.80
C CYS A 188 5.80 7.50 5.97
N MET A 189 5.27 6.31 5.73
CA MET A 189 4.68 5.47 6.79
C MET A 189 5.69 5.10 7.89
N CYS A 190 6.92 4.76 7.52
CA CYS A 190 7.95 4.38 8.49
C CYS A 190 8.38 5.56 9.38
N ASN A 191 8.41 6.78 8.83
CA ASN A 191 8.75 8.00 9.55
C ASN A 191 7.62 8.51 10.46
N MET A 192 6.39 8.04 10.27
CA MET A 192 5.29 8.27 11.21
C MET A 192 5.40 7.43 12.48
N LEU A 193 6.27 6.42 12.48
CA LEU A 193 6.65 5.70 13.68
C LEU A 193 7.65 6.53 14.49
N ASN A 194 7.63 6.40 15.82
CA ASN A 194 8.43 7.18 16.74
C ASN A 194 9.96 6.97 16.57
N LYS A 195 10.36 5.92 15.85
CA LYS A 195 11.75 5.63 15.52
C LYS A 195 11.99 5.86 14.02
N LYS A 196 12.94 6.74 13.70
CA LYS A 196 13.39 6.99 12.32
C LYS A 196 14.07 5.74 11.74
N PRO A 197 13.92 5.48 10.43
CA PRO A 197 14.68 4.44 9.78
C PRO A 197 16.18 4.79 9.77
N THR A 198 17.00 3.80 10.09
CA THR A 198 18.45 3.85 9.90
C THR A 198 18.81 3.80 8.42
N LYS A 199 20.04 4.18 8.05
CA LYS A 199 20.53 4.05 6.67
C LYS A 199 20.52 2.62 6.14
N GLU A 200 20.71 1.66 7.04
CA GLU A 200 20.63 0.24 6.71
C GLU A 200 19.17 -0.19 6.44
N GLU A 201 18.22 0.32 7.22
CA GLU A 201 16.78 0.13 6.96
C GLU A 201 16.36 0.76 5.63
N GLU A 202 16.84 1.96 5.32
CA GLU A 202 16.47 2.67 4.09
C GLU A 202 16.68 1.81 2.84
N VAL A 203 17.74 0.99 2.79
CA VAL A 203 18.07 0.14 1.64
C VAL A 203 17.00 -0.92 1.37
N PHE A 204 16.62 -1.72 2.37
CA PHE A 204 15.60 -2.75 2.14
C PHE A 204 14.19 -2.17 2.10
N LEU A 205 13.94 -1.04 2.77
CA LEU A 205 12.66 -0.32 2.72
C LEU A 205 12.41 0.27 1.33
N TYR A 206 13.43 0.80 0.66
CA TYR A 206 13.33 1.24 -0.73
C TYR A 206 12.90 0.07 -1.63
N GLN A 207 13.60 -1.07 -1.53
CA GLN A 207 13.26 -2.25 -2.32
C GLN A 207 11.86 -2.77 -1.98
N LEU A 208 11.46 -2.74 -0.70
CA LEU A 208 10.11 -3.12 -0.29
C LEU A 208 9.05 -2.20 -0.89
N GLY A 209 9.29 -0.89 -0.93
CA GLY A 209 8.44 0.08 -1.61
C GLY A 209 8.27 -0.26 -3.08
N GLY A 210 9.36 -0.61 -3.78
CA GLY A 210 9.29 -1.10 -5.16
C GLY A 210 8.47 -2.40 -5.31
N VAL A 211 8.59 -3.35 -4.37
CA VAL A 211 7.74 -4.55 -4.36
C VAL A 211 6.27 -4.20 -4.10
N ALA A 212 5.99 -3.25 -3.21
CA ALA A 212 4.64 -2.78 -2.91
C ALA A 212 3.99 -2.09 -4.12
N GLN A 213 4.72 -1.25 -4.86
CA GLN A 213 4.19 -0.66 -6.09
C GLN A 213 3.98 -1.72 -7.18
N TYR A 214 4.88 -2.70 -7.30
CA TYR A 214 4.68 -3.78 -8.27
C TYR A 214 3.43 -4.60 -7.94
N LEU A 215 3.18 -4.83 -6.65
CA LEU A 215 1.96 -5.48 -6.21
C LEU A 215 0.72 -4.66 -6.59
N ASP A 216 0.76 -3.36 -6.31
CA ASP A 216 -0.30 -2.39 -6.63
C ASP A 216 -0.65 -2.44 -8.12
N ASP A 217 0.35 -2.26 -8.98
CA ASP A 217 0.23 -2.33 -10.44
C ASP A 217 -0.36 -3.69 -10.93
N LEU A 218 -0.09 -4.79 -10.21
CA LEU A 218 -0.64 -6.11 -10.53
C LEU A 218 -2.09 -6.27 -10.09
N PHE A 219 -2.54 -5.60 -9.01
CA PHE A 219 -3.94 -5.63 -8.60
C PHE A 219 -4.80 -4.69 -9.45
N ASP A 220 -4.23 -3.57 -9.90
CA ASP A 220 -4.90 -2.52 -10.67
C ASP A 220 -4.65 -2.64 -12.18
N VAL A 221 -4.21 -3.81 -12.66
CA VAL A 221 -3.81 -4.03 -14.06
C VAL A 221 -4.88 -3.60 -15.07
N ARG A 222 -6.17 -3.75 -14.72
CA ARG A 222 -7.27 -3.40 -15.62
C ARG A 222 -7.45 -1.90 -15.69
N GLU A 223 -7.50 -1.25 -14.53
CA GLU A 223 -7.63 0.19 -14.37
C GLU A 223 -6.46 0.91 -15.06
N ASP A 224 -5.22 0.50 -14.78
CA ASP A 224 -4.01 1.00 -15.44
C ASP A 224 -4.06 0.86 -16.97
N PHE A 225 -4.56 -0.29 -17.45
CA PHE A 225 -4.66 -0.54 -18.89
C PHE A 225 -5.67 0.40 -19.56
N LEU A 226 -6.84 0.59 -18.95
CA LEU A 226 -7.88 1.48 -19.46
C LEU A 226 -7.42 2.95 -19.49
N GLU A 227 -6.56 3.34 -18.56
CA GLU A 227 -5.94 4.66 -18.53
C GLU A 227 -4.78 4.83 -19.53
N GLY A 228 -4.36 3.75 -20.20
CA GLY A 228 -3.16 3.76 -21.05
C GLY A 228 -1.87 3.98 -20.26
N ARG A 229 -1.88 3.59 -18.97
CA ARG A 229 -0.76 3.76 -18.05
C ARG A 229 0.26 2.63 -18.22
N GLN A 230 1.52 3.01 -18.31
CA GLN A 230 2.66 2.10 -18.40
C GLN A 230 3.19 1.82 -16.99
N THR A 231 3.02 0.59 -16.49
CA THR A 231 3.33 0.25 -15.09
C THR A 231 4.28 -0.94 -14.98
N LEU A 232 4.65 -1.33 -13.77
CA LEU A 232 5.46 -2.53 -13.57
C LEU A 232 4.71 -3.78 -14.08
N ALA A 233 3.37 -3.77 -14.03
CA ALA A 233 2.50 -4.78 -14.60
C ALA A 233 2.20 -4.53 -16.09
N ASN A 234 1.88 -3.30 -16.50
CA ASN A 234 1.38 -3.03 -17.85
C ASN A 234 2.42 -2.51 -18.86
N PRO A 235 2.37 -2.98 -20.12
CA PRO A 235 1.54 -4.08 -20.62
C PRO A 235 2.06 -5.46 -20.16
N ILE A 236 1.15 -6.43 -20.01
CA ILE A 236 1.52 -7.84 -19.79
C ILE A 236 1.66 -8.52 -21.16
N VAL A 237 2.90 -8.69 -21.62
CA VAL A 237 3.20 -9.43 -22.87
C VAL A 237 3.19 -10.94 -22.66
N ALA A 238 3.65 -11.40 -21.49
CA ALA A 238 3.65 -12.81 -21.11
C ALA A 238 3.61 -12.91 -19.58
N VAL A 239 2.68 -13.68 -19.04
CA VAL A 239 2.45 -13.75 -17.59
C VAL A 239 3.65 -14.38 -16.87
N ASP A 240 4.26 -15.43 -17.43
CA ASP A 240 5.46 -16.07 -16.85
C ASP A 240 6.64 -15.08 -16.73
N LYS A 241 6.86 -14.24 -17.74
CA LYS A 241 7.90 -13.19 -17.68
C LYS A 241 7.62 -12.20 -16.55
N LYS A 242 6.34 -11.83 -16.38
CA LYS A 242 5.93 -10.91 -15.31
C LYS A 242 6.10 -11.53 -13.93
N LYS A 243 5.68 -12.78 -13.75
CA LYS A 243 5.87 -13.56 -12.52
C LYS A 243 7.34 -13.71 -12.15
N LYS A 244 8.21 -14.02 -13.12
CA LYS A 244 9.67 -14.07 -12.91
C LYS A 244 10.25 -12.72 -12.51
N SER A 245 9.80 -11.64 -13.15
CA SER A 245 10.22 -10.26 -12.83
C SER A 245 9.82 -9.87 -11.40
N PHE A 246 8.56 -10.05 -11.02
CA PHE A 246 8.09 -9.79 -9.65
C PHE A 246 8.84 -10.64 -8.61
N LYS A 247 8.98 -11.95 -8.86
CA LYS A 247 9.71 -12.86 -7.96
C LYS A 247 11.17 -12.43 -7.75
N LYS A 248 11.83 -11.90 -8.79
CA LYS A 248 13.21 -11.38 -8.67
C LYS A 248 13.28 -10.22 -7.68
N GLU A 249 12.35 -9.28 -7.74
CA GLU A 249 12.32 -8.14 -6.82
C GLU A 249 11.99 -8.55 -5.38
N VAL A 250 11.10 -9.53 -5.19
CA VAL A 250 10.81 -10.14 -3.88
C VAL A 250 12.05 -10.82 -3.28
N LEU A 251 12.79 -11.59 -4.09
CA LEU A 251 14.01 -12.27 -3.64
C LEU A 251 15.11 -11.26 -3.29
N LEU A 252 15.22 -10.17 -4.04
CA LEU A 252 16.15 -9.09 -3.73
C LEU A 252 15.79 -8.41 -2.39
N PHE A 253 14.52 -8.07 -2.17
CA PHE A 253 14.04 -7.55 -0.89
C PHE A 253 14.43 -8.49 0.27
N LYS A 254 14.13 -9.79 0.15
CA LYS A 254 14.43 -10.78 1.18
C LYS A 254 15.92 -10.90 1.46
N LYS A 255 16.76 -10.84 0.41
CA LYS A 255 18.22 -10.85 0.56
C LYS A 255 18.71 -9.63 1.34
N LEU A 256 18.21 -8.43 1.02
CA LEU A 256 18.58 -7.19 1.71
C LEU A 256 18.14 -7.21 3.18
N LEU A 257 16.92 -7.70 3.47
CA LEU A 257 16.45 -7.89 4.84
C LEU A 257 17.29 -8.93 5.60
N ALA A 258 17.70 -10.02 4.94
CA ALA A 258 18.53 -11.05 5.56
C ALA A 258 19.91 -10.50 5.95
N SER A 259 20.50 -9.60 5.15
CA SER A 259 21.76 -8.93 5.50
C SER A 259 21.63 -7.85 6.57
N ALA A 260 20.42 -7.34 6.83
CA ALA A 260 20.22 -6.27 7.80
C ALA A 260 20.53 -6.73 9.24
N ASN A 261 21.07 -5.82 10.06
CA ASN A 261 21.43 -6.07 11.46
C ASN A 261 20.22 -6.15 12.42
N TYR A 262 19.35 -7.11 12.19
CA TYR A 262 18.19 -7.43 13.03
C TYR A 262 18.25 -8.85 13.57
N LYS A 263 17.64 -9.08 14.74
CA LYS A 263 17.45 -10.44 15.26
C LYS A 263 16.64 -11.26 14.26
N GLU A 264 17.07 -12.50 14.01
CA GLU A 264 16.37 -13.41 13.08
C GLU A 264 14.90 -13.64 13.45
N SER A 265 14.56 -13.63 14.75
CA SER A 265 13.17 -13.71 15.21
C SER A 265 12.34 -12.50 14.78
N HIS A 266 12.93 -11.31 14.74
CA HIS A 266 12.25 -10.08 14.33
C HIS A 266 12.09 -10.02 12.80
N LYS A 267 13.11 -10.41 12.04
CA LYS A 267 13.00 -10.54 10.57
C LYS A 267 11.88 -11.50 10.17
N LYS A 268 11.75 -12.63 10.86
CA LYS A 268 10.65 -13.59 10.65
C LYS A 268 9.29 -13.00 11.03
N ALA A 269 9.21 -12.25 12.13
CA ALA A 269 7.99 -11.58 12.56
C ALA A 269 7.53 -10.54 11.54
N PHE A 270 8.48 -9.79 10.96
CA PHE A 270 8.22 -8.82 9.90
C PHE A 270 7.78 -9.49 8.59
N LEU A 271 8.48 -10.55 8.17
CA LEU A 271 8.14 -11.27 6.95
C LEU A 271 6.77 -11.95 7.02
N PHE A 272 6.21 -12.18 8.20
CA PHE A 272 4.93 -12.84 8.34
C PHE A 272 3.76 -12.10 7.64
N PRO A 273 3.42 -10.84 7.99
CA PRO A 273 2.40 -10.08 7.26
C PRO A 273 2.82 -9.76 5.82
N VAL A 274 4.10 -9.49 5.56
CA VAL A 274 4.62 -9.14 4.22
C VAL A 274 4.47 -10.30 3.24
N ASN A 275 4.82 -11.52 3.65
CA ASN A 275 4.68 -12.72 2.83
C ASN A 275 3.21 -13.03 2.52
N TYR A 276 2.26 -12.69 3.40
CA TYR A 276 0.83 -12.86 3.12
C TYR A 276 0.41 -12.00 1.94
N ILE A 277 0.82 -10.73 1.95
CA ILE A 277 0.50 -9.77 0.89
C ILE A 277 1.18 -10.19 -0.44
N ILE A 278 2.46 -10.57 -0.40
CA ILE A 278 3.18 -11.11 -1.58
C ILE A 278 2.51 -12.39 -2.10
N ALA A 279 2.05 -13.27 -1.22
CA ALA A 279 1.36 -14.49 -1.61
C ALA A 279 0.03 -14.21 -2.31
N ALA A 280 -0.72 -13.20 -1.86
CA ALA A 280 -1.94 -12.77 -2.54
C ALA A 280 -1.63 -12.32 -3.98
N THR A 281 -0.53 -11.60 -4.21
CA THR A 281 -0.07 -11.22 -5.57
C THR A 281 0.29 -12.42 -6.44
N PHE A 282 0.92 -13.45 -5.87
CA PHE A 282 1.19 -14.68 -6.62
C PHE A 282 -0.11 -15.40 -7.03
N LEU A 283 -1.17 -15.35 -6.22
CA LEU A 283 -2.48 -15.85 -6.64
C LEU A 283 -3.06 -15.05 -7.82
N THR A 284 -2.86 -13.73 -7.84
CA THR A 284 -3.23 -12.88 -8.99
C THR A 284 -2.47 -13.29 -10.26
N LEU A 285 -1.17 -13.54 -10.15
CA LEU A 285 -0.37 -14.03 -11.28
C LEU A 285 -0.79 -15.43 -11.73
N GLU A 286 -1.10 -16.36 -10.81
CA GLU A 286 -1.66 -17.67 -11.14
C GLU A 286 -3.01 -17.56 -11.87
N ARG A 287 -3.84 -16.58 -11.48
CA ARG A 287 -5.09 -16.28 -12.18
C ARG A 287 -4.81 -15.79 -13.61
N TYR A 288 -3.80 -14.95 -13.80
CA TYR A 288 -3.39 -14.49 -15.14
C TYR A 288 -2.85 -15.62 -16.02
N GLU A 289 -2.11 -16.57 -15.47
CA GLU A 289 -1.64 -17.75 -16.21
C GLU A 289 -2.84 -18.54 -16.77
N VAL A 290 -3.88 -18.76 -15.97
CA VAL A 290 -5.13 -19.43 -16.42
C VAL A 290 -5.86 -18.63 -17.50
N LEU A 291 -5.84 -17.30 -17.43
CA LEU A 291 -6.46 -16.45 -18.46
C LEU A 291 -5.66 -16.47 -19.78
N GLU A 292 -4.33 -16.43 -19.69
CA GLU A 292 -3.41 -16.54 -20.83
C GLU A 292 -3.58 -17.89 -21.55
N GLU A 293 -3.76 -18.99 -20.81
CA GLU A 293 -4.06 -20.31 -21.38
C GLU A 293 -5.37 -20.32 -22.18
N ARG A 294 -6.42 -19.64 -21.67
CA ARG A 294 -7.73 -19.54 -22.34
C ARG A 294 -7.64 -18.83 -23.70
N THR A 295 -6.71 -17.90 -23.84
CA THR A 295 -6.45 -17.12 -25.06
C THR A 295 -5.24 -17.64 -25.83
N LYS A 296 -5.03 -18.96 -25.82
CA LYS A 296 -4.01 -19.67 -26.62
C LYS A 296 -2.57 -19.22 -26.35
N GLY A 297 -2.28 -18.85 -25.11
CA GLY A 297 -0.94 -18.46 -24.66
C GLY A 297 -0.61 -16.98 -24.85
N VAL A 298 -1.60 -16.13 -25.15
CA VAL A 298 -1.43 -14.67 -25.26
C VAL A 298 -2.31 -13.99 -24.23
N PHE A 299 -1.74 -13.16 -23.37
CA PHE A 299 -2.54 -12.40 -22.39
C PHE A 299 -3.23 -11.22 -23.09
N GLU A 300 -4.51 -11.37 -23.42
CA GLU A 300 -5.32 -10.35 -24.13
C GLU A 300 -6.30 -9.71 -23.14
N ILE A 301 -5.86 -8.64 -22.48
CA ILE A 301 -6.59 -8.02 -21.36
C ILE A 301 -7.98 -7.51 -21.77
N GLU A 302 -8.14 -7.09 -23.01
CA GLU A 302 -9.41 -6.65 -23.60
C GLU A 302 -10.47 -7.76 -23.65
N GLN A 303 -10.06 -9.03 -23.64
CA GLN A 303 -10.96 -10.18 -23.63
C GLN A 303 -11.41 -10.60 -22.23
N TYR A 304 -10.91 -9.95 -21.18
CA TYR A 304 -11.18 -10.33 -19.80
C TYR A 304 -12.08 -9.31 -19.09
N SER A 305 -13.11 -9.79 -18.42
CA SER A 305 -13.92 -8.96 -17.54
C SER A 305 -13.17 -8.60 -16.25
N ARG A 306 -13.64 -7.55 -15.55
CA ARG A 306 -13.09 -7.16 -14.24
C ARG A 306 -13.10 -8.32 -13.24
N LYS A 307 -14.20 -9.09 -13.19
CA LYS A 307 -14.33 -10.25 -12.28
C LYS A 307 -13.34 -11.36 -12.60
N GLU A 308 -12.82 -11.42 -13.81
CA GLU A 308 -11.82 -12.42 -14.21
C GLU A 308 -10.41 -12.01 -13.82
N LEU A 309 -10.10 -10.72 -13.93
CA LEU A 309 -8.79 -10.14 -13.61
C LEU A 309 -8.57 -9.92 -12.10
N VAL A 310 -9.62 -9.62 -11.35
CA VAL A 310 -9.51 -9.29 -9.93
C VAL A 310 -9.60 -10.56 -9.08
N VAL A 311 -8.57 -10.82 -8.28
CA VAL A 311 -8.64 -11.81 -7.20
C VAL A 311 -9.32 -11.17 -6.00
N ASP A 312 -10.59 -11.52 -5.78
CA ASP A 312 -11.35 -11.02 -4.64
C ASP A 312 -10.80 -11.58 -3.32
N MET A 313 -10.01 -10.74 -2.63
CA MET A 313 -9.42 -11.06 -1.34
C MET A 313 -10.42 -10.93 -0.19
N ASP A 314 -11.69 -10.56 -0.42
CA ASP A 314 -12.76 -10.66 0.58
C ASP A 314 -13.27 -12.10 0.75
N LEU A 315 -13.04 -12.96 -0.24
CA LEU A 315 -13.37 -14.38 -0.16
C LEU A 315 -12.39 -15.13 0.78
N TYR A 316 -12.95 -15.80 1.80
CA TYR A 316 -12.18 -16.62 2.75
C TYR A 316 -11.32 -17.69 2.06
N SER A 317 -11.78 -18.24 0.94
CA SER A 317 -11.03 -19.23 0.15
C SER A 317 -9.72 -18.65 -0.39
N ASN A 318 -9.75 -17.42 -0.92
CA ASN A 318 -8.56 -16.73 -1.43
C ASN A 318 -7.63 -16.31 -0.29
N ARG A 319 -8.19 -15.77 0.82
CA ARG A 319 -7.41 -15.45 2.03
C ARG A 319 -6.66 -16.68 2.55
N TRP A 320 -7.30 -17.85 2.56
CA TRP A 320 -6.70 -19.10 3.00
C TRP A 320 -5.64 -19.63 2.03
N LYS A 321 -5.85 -19.51 0.71
CA LYS A 321 -4.83 -19.84 -0.30
C LYS A 321 -3.59 -18.96 -0.13
N ALA A 322 -3.77 -17.65 0.05
CA ALA A 322 -2.67 -16.71 0.25
C ALA A 322 -1.90 -17.05 1.54
N PHE A 323 -2.61 -17.35 2.61
CA PHE A 323 -2.03 -17.81 3.86
C PHE A 323 -1.21 -19.11 3.74
N LYS A 324 -1.71 -20.09 2.98
CA LYS A 324 -0.97 -21.33 2.71
C LYS A 324 0.28 -21.09 1.88
N CYS A 325 0.18 -20.23 0.86
CA CYS A 325 1.29 -19.89 -0.01
C CYS A 325 2.38 -19.10 0.76
N SER A 326 1.98 -18.16 1.62
CA SER A 326 2.91 -17.35 2.42
C SER A 326 3.81 -18.16 3.37
N SER A 327 3.35 -19.34 3.78
CA SER A 327 4.13 -20.29 4.60
C SER A 327 5.29 -20.96 3.84
N ASN A 328 5.34 -20.85 2.51
CA ASN A 328 6.35 -21.44 1.65
C ASN A 328 7.22 -20.39 0.94
N LEU A 329 6.94 -19.09 1.14
CA LEU A 329 7.72 -17.96 0.65
C LEU A 329 8.75 -17.54 1.69
#